data_AF-B9Z4V8-F1
#
_entry.id   AF-B9Z4V8-F1
#
_cell.length_a   1.000
_cell.length_b   1.000
_cell.length_c   1.000
_cell.angle_alpha   90.00
_cell.angle_beta   90.00
_cell.angle_gamma   90.00
#
_symmetry.space_group_name_H-M   'P 1'
#
loop_
_entity.id
_entity.type
_entity.pdbx_description
1 polymer ?
#
loop_
_entity_poly.entity_id
_entity_poly.type
_entity_poly.pdbx_seq_one_letter_code
_entity_poly.pdbx_strand_id
1 'polypeptide(L)'
;MGMNATWQRVAAEIGMDAFLAMWRILDAEEQFQHPKGNLEINLRRYKSYQMFQRNLYIKQLAKAGLSPKEIHYRLVEGLCEKLEPSRISHIINNK
;
A
#
# COMPACT_ATOMS: atom_id res chain seq x y z
N MET A 1 -5.60 30.32 -7.01
CA MET A 1 -4.90 29.17 -6.39
C MET A 1 -5.53 27.90 -6.93
N GLY A 2 -4.81 27.17 -7.76
CA GLY A 2 -5.30 25.96 -8.42
C GLY A 2 -4.63 24.73 -7.82
N MET A 3 -5.38 23.63 -7.74
CA MET A 3 -4.86 22.34 -7.29
C MET A 3 -3.79 21.82 -8.27
N ASN A 4 -2.72 21.21 -7.76
CA ASN A 4 -1.65 20.62 -8.58
C ASN A 4 -2.22 19.60 -9.59
N ALA A 5 -1.68 19.58 -10.81
CA ALA A 5 -2.14 18.69 -11.90
C ALA A 5 -2.16 17.20 -11.52
N THR A 6 -1.25 16.75 -10.64
CA THR A 6 -1.24 15.37 -10.14
C THR A 6 -2.50 15.06 -9.35
N TRP A 7 -2.92 15.96 -8.45
CA TRP A 7 -4.14 15.78 -7.67
C TRP A 7 -5.41 15.88 -8.53
N GLN A 8 -5.37 16.68 -9.60
CA GLN A 8 -6.46 16.69 -10.58
C GLN A 8 -6.59 15.35 -11.31
N ARG A 9 -5.47 14.72 -11.67
CA ARG A 9 -5.47 13.37 -12.25
C ARG A 9 -5.99 12.33 -11.26
N VAL A 10 -5.61 12.41 -9.98
CA VAL A 10 -6.16 11.51 -8.95
C VAL A 10 -7.68 11.68 -8.87
N ALA A 11 -8.17 12.93 -8.78
CA ALA A 11 -9.61 13.20 -8.72
C ALA A 11 -10.37 12.71 -9.96
N ALA A 12 -9.75 12.78 -11.16
CA ALA A 12 -10.33 12.23 -12.38
C ALA A 12 -10.40 10.69 -12.36
N GLU A 13 -9.43 10.03 -11.74
CA GLU A 13 -9.35 8.56 -11.65
C GLU A 13 -10.37 7.98 -10.65
N ILE A 14 -10.47 8.58 -9.46
CA ILE A 14 -11.33 8.05 -8.37
C ILE A 14 -12.69 8.72 -8.28
N GLY A 15 -12.91 9.78 -9.06
CA GLY A 15 -14.08 10.65 -8.98
C GLY A 15 -13.90 11.79 -7.97
N MET A 16 -14.49 12.95 -8.28
CA MET A 16 -14.34 14.17 -7.47
C MET A 16 -14.88 13.99 -6.04
N ASP A 17 -16.00 13.28 -5.86
CA ASP A 17 -16.61 13.07 -4.54
C ASP A 17 -15.70 12.24 -3.62
N ALA A 18 -15.14 11.15 -4.12
CA ALA A 18 -14.21 10.32 -3.37
C ALA A 18 -12.92 11.08 -3.04
N PHE A 19 -12.43 11.89 -3.98
CA PHE A 19 -11.28 12.75 -3.76
C PHE A 19 -11.54 13.81 -2.67
N LEU A 20 -12.67 14.50 -2.71
CA LEU A 20 -13.03 15.49 -1.68
C LEU A 20 -13.25 14.85 -0.31
N ALA A 21 -13.84 13.65 -0.25
CA ALA A 21 -13.97 12.89 0.98
C ALA A 21 -12.60 12.52 1.57
N MET A 22 -11.68 12.00 0.74
CA MET A 22 -10.30 11.72 1.13
C MET A 22 -9.60 13.00 1.62
N TRP A 23 -9.70 14.11 0.89
CA TRP A 23 -9.04 15.36 1.26
C TRP A 23 -9.56 15.89 2.59
N ARG A 24 -10.86 15.86 2.84
CA ARG A 24 -11.44 16.24 4.14
C ARG A 24 -10.90 15.41 5.31
N ILE A 25 -10.72 14.10 5.11
CA ILE A 25 -10.13 13.23 6.13
C ILE A 25 -8.68 13.66 6.39
N LEU A 26 -7.89 13.85 5.34
CA LEU A 26 -6.47 14.23 5.48
C LEU A 26 -6.29 15.62 6.10
N ASP A 27 -7.17 16.57 5.80
CA ASP A 27 -7.12 17.94 6.32
C ASP A 27 -7.46 18.03 7.81
N ALA A 28 -8.34 17.13 8.28
CA ALA A 28 -8.73 17.04 9.69
C ALA A 28 -7.63 16.45 10.60
N GLU A 29 -6.62 15.79 10.04
CA GLU A 29 -5.54 15.16 10.80
C GLU A 29 -4.42 16.16 11.09
N GLU A 30 -4.29 16.60 12.35
CA GLU A 30 -3.31 17.61 12.78
C GLU A 30 -1.86 17.25 12.40
N GLN A 31 -1.52 15.96 12.40
CA GLN A 31 -0.18 15.48 12.04
C GLN A 31 0.24 15.81 10.59
N PHE A 32 -0.71 16.11 9.70
CA PHE A 32 -0.44 16.48 8.31
C PHE A 32 -0.49 18.00 8.10
N GLN A 33 -0.93 18.77 9.08
CA GLN A 33 -1.04 20.22 8.94
C GLN A 33 0.34 20.86 9.10
N HIS A 34 0.80 21.53 8.04
CA HIS A 34 2.05 22.27 8.08
C HIS A 34 1.78 23.74 8.47
N PRO A 35 2.61 24.39 9.31
CA PRO A 35 2.38 25.76 9.80
C PRO A 35 2.22 26.84 8.72
N LYS A 36 2.62 26.56 7.48
CA LYS A 36 2.44 27.47 6.33
C LYS A 36 1.06 27.33 5.65
N GLY A 37 0.13 26.57 6.23
CA GLY A 37 -1.25 26.43 5.73
C GLY A 37 -1.42 25.39 4.61
N ASN A 38 -0.47 24.46 4.46
CA ASN A 38 -0.53 23.36 3.51
C ASN A 38 -0.55 22.00 4.23
N LEU A 39 -0.99 20.94 3.53
CA LEU A 39 -0.83 19.58 4.03
C LEU A 39 0.53 19.01 3.60
N GLU A 40 1.24 18.38 4.52
CA GLU A 40 2.49 17.66 4.28
C GLU A 40 2.31 16.18 4.60
N ILE A 41 2.15 15.37 3.55
CA ILE A 41 1.84 13.95 3.67
C ILE A 41 3.05 13.14 3.22
N ASN A 42 3.65 12.42 4.17
CA ASN A 42 4.75 11.50 3.92
C ASN A 42 4.22 10.10 3.54
N LEU A 43 3.73 9.95 2.31
CA LEU A 43 3.35 8.65 1.77
C LEU A 43 4.58 7.83 1.39
N ARG A 44 4.61 6.56 1.83
CA ARG A 44 5.61 5.62 1.31
C ARG A 44 5.40 5.44 -0.19
N ARG A 45 6.49 5.22 -0.92
CA ARG A 45 6.42 4.87 -2.35
C ARG A 45 5.47 3.69 -2.53
N TYR A 46 4.65 3.74 -3.58
CA TYR A 46 3.65 2.70 -3.87
C TYR A 46 4.26 1.29 -3.91
N LYS A 47 5.44 1.14 -4.54
CA LYS A 47 6.21 -0.12 -4.55
C LYS A 47 6.52 -0.66 -3.14
N SER A 48 6.88 0.22 -2.20
CA SER A 48 7.15 -0.16 -0.81
C SER A 48 5.88 -0.63 -0.10
N TYR A 49 4.74 0.02 -0.37
CA TYR A 49 3.44 -0.41 0.14
C TYR A 49 3.03 -1.77 -0.44
N GLN A 50 3.17 -1.99 -1.75
CA GLN A 50 2.89 -3.29 -2.38
C GLN A 50 3.75 -4.41 -1.77
N MET A 51 5.06 -4.17 -1.63
CA MET A 51 5.96 -5.13 -0.97
C MET A 51 5.52 -5.44 0.46
N PHE A 52 5.07 -4.43 1.21
CA PHE A 52 4.57 -4.61 2.57
C PHE A 52 3.28 -5.45 2.59
N GLN A 53 2.29 -5.13 1.74
CA GLN A 53 1.05 -5.90 1.63
C GLN A 53 1.29 -7.35 1.26
N ARG A 54 2.17 -7.60 0.28
CA ARG A 54 2.58 -8.95 -0.09
C ARG A 54 3.22 -9.71 1.06
N ASN A 55 4.15 -9.08 1.78
CA ASN A 55 4.81 -9.72 2.92
C ASN A 55 3.79 -10.03 4.05
N LEU A 56 2.83 -9.13 4.28
CA LEU A 56 1.72 -9.40 5.20
C LEU A 56 0.90 -10.60 4.76
N TYR A 57 0.55 -10.68 3.47
CA TYR A 57 -0.21 -11.79 2.92
C TYR A 57 0.54 -13.13 3.06
N ILE A 58 1.85 -13.16 2.78
CA ILE A 58 2.72 -14.33 3.02
C ILE A 58 2.66 -14.75 4.49
N LYS A 59 2.81 -13.81 5.42
CA LYS A 59 2.77 -14.09 6.86
C LYS A 59 1.40 -14.61 7.29
N GLN A 60 0.30 -14.11 6.72
CA GLN A 60 -1.05 -14.62 6.99
C GLN A 60 -1.24 -16.05 6.49
N LEU A 61 -0.77 -16.37 5.28
CA LEU A 61 -0.85 -17.72 4.74
C LEU A 61 0.00 -18.72 5.55
N ALA A 62 1.20 -18.30 5.98
CA ALA A 62 2.04 -19.12 6.85
C ALA A 62 1.37 -19.38 8.21
N LYS A 63 0.72 -18.37 8.80
CA LYS A 63 -0.09 -18.53 10.02
C LYS A 63 -1.27 -19.48 9.84
N ALA A 64 -1.82 -19.57 8.63
CA ALA A 64 -2.86 -20.54 8.28
C ALA A 64 -2.31 -21.97 8.05
N GLY A 65 -1.01 -22.20 8.24
CA GLY A 65 -0.38 -23.52 8.17
C GLY A 65 0.12 -23.91 6.78
N LEU A 66 0.11 -23.00 5.79
CA LEU A 66 0.61 -23.30 4.46
C LEU A 66 2.13 -23.40 4.42
N SER A 67 2.64 -24.37 3.66
CA SER A 67 4.05 -24.51 3.37
C SER A 67 4.54 -23.41 2.41
N PRO A 68 5.85 -23.09 2.41
CA PRO A 68 6.41 -22.10 1.49
C PRO A 68 6.14 -22.40 0.00
N LYS A 69 6.01 -23.67 -0.39
CA LYS A 69 5.67 -24.08 -1.76
C LYS A 69 4.22 -23.76 -2.13
N GLU A 70 3.29 -24.00 -1.22
CA GLU A 70 1.86 -23.69 -1.44
C GLU A 70 1.64 -22.17 -1.46
N ILE A 71 2.37 -21.43 -0.61
CA ILE A 71 2.37 -19.97 -0.63
C ILE A 71 2.89 -19.45 -1.97
N HIS A 72 4.00 -19.99 -2.47
CA HIS A 72 4.54 -19.63 -3.78
C HIS A 72 3.49 -19.80 -4.89
N TYR A 73 2.82 -20.96 -4.93
CA TYR A 73 1.78 -21.24 -5.92
C TYR A 73 0.66 -20.17 -5.89
N ARG A 74 0.16 -19.84 -4.68
CA ARG A 74 -0.88 -18.81 -4.52
C ARG A 74 -0.43 -17.40 -4.87
N LEU A 75 0.85 -17.06 -4.65
CA LEU A 75 1.38 -15.75 -5.05
C LEU A 75 1.46 -15.61 -6.57
N VAL A 76 1.87 -16.68 -7.25
CA VAL A 76 1.95 -16.70 -8.72
C VAL A 76 0.55 -16.61 -9.33
N GLU A 77 -0.42 -17.35 -8.82
CA GLU A 77 -1.80 -17.33 -9.35
C GLU A 77 -2.58 -16.07 -8.96
N GLY A 78 -2.48 -15.61 -7.71
CA GLY A 78 -3.31 -14.53 -7.20
C GLY A 78 -2.76 -13.12 -7.39
N LEU A 79 -1.43 -12.97 -7.47
CA LEU A 79 -0.76 -11.67 -7.49
C LEU A 79 0.20 -11.51 -8.68
N CYS A 80 0.35 -12.53 -9.54
CA CYS A 80 1.33 -12.56 -10.62
C CYS A 80 2.77 -12.23 -10.18
N GLU A 81 3.08 -12.45 -8.90
CA GLU A 81 4.38 -12.13 -8.33
C GLU A 81 5.28 -13.37 -8.26
N LYS A 82 6.44 -13.30 -8.91
CA LYS A 82 7.46 -14.36 -8.88
C LYS A 82 8.46 -14.09 -7.76
N LEU A 83 8.30 -14.79 -6.65
CA LEU A 83 9.24 -14.78 -5.53
C LEU A 83 9.85 -16.16 -5.36
N GLU A 84 11.17 -16.24 -5.26
CA GLU A 84 11.82 -17.51 -4.96
C GLU A 84 11.34 -18.07 -3.60
N PRO A 85 11.09 -19.39 -3.48
CA PRO A 85 10.64 -20.01 -2.23
C PRO A 85 11.56 -19.72 -1.04
N SER A 86 12.87 -19.57 -1.28
CA SER A 86 13.85 -19.19 -0.24
C SER A 86 13.56 -17.80 0.35
N ARG A 87 13.12 -16.85 -0.48
CA ARG A 87 12.73 -15.50 -0.05
C ARG A 87 11.45 -15.53 0.76
N ILE A 88 10.51 -16.41 0.42
CA ILE A 88 9.27 -16.62 1.18
C ILE A 88 9.60 -17.14 2.58
N SER A 89 10.44 -18.17 2.68
CA SER A 89 10.90 -18.69 3.98
C SER A 89 11.58 -17.61 4.83
N HIS A 90 12.41 -16.76 4.22
CA HIS A 90 13.02 -15.63 4.92
C HIS A 90 11.99 -14.60 5.42
N ILE A 91 10.94 -14.31 4.65
CA ILE A 91 9.86 -13.38 5.06
C ILE A 91 9.04 -13.97 6.22
N ILE A 92 8.83 -15.29 6.22
CA ILE A 92 8.12 -15.99 7.31
C ILE A 92 8.95 -15.95 8.59
N ASN A 93 10.26 -16.19 8.49
CA ASN A 93 11.15 -16.31 9.64
C ASN A 93 11.59 -14.95 10.22
N ASN A 94 11.66 -13.89 9.43
CA ASN A 94 11.96 -12.55 9.94
C ASN A 94 10.71 -11.93 10.58
N LYS A 95 10.79 -11.71 11.90
CA LYS A 95 9.80 -10.96 12.69
C LYS A 95 9.63 -9.55 12.13
#